data_AF-A0A1A6Y149-F1
#
_entry.id   AF-A0A1A6Y149-F1
#
_cell.length_a   1.000
_cell.length_b   1.000
_cell.length_c   1.000
_cell.angle_alpha   90.00
_cell.angle_beta   90.00
_cell.angle_gamma   90.00
#
_symmetry.space_group_name_H-M   'P 1'
#
loop_
_entity.id
_entity.type
_entity.pdbx_description
1 polymer ?
#
loop_
_entity_poly.entity_id
_entity_poly.type
_entity_poly.pdbx_seq_one_letter_code
_entity_poly.pdbx_strand_id
1 'polypeptide(L)'
;MPASTDCPDTPTPRWRTLAAPALLALWLGWTLPALWAQAAGRATPASDWNAGQILAQLPPGLLADSGRQPLLLRSPSSCGCASAPALPAGLSVRAGTPSLPFEWLVLHEQRLVYAGPAVLAPACGGSPLAATHLVTQLLRGAHAPVVLSDHCPCHKE
;
A
#
# COMPACT_ATOMS: atom_id res chain seq x y z
N MET A 1 31.25 60.43 45.03
CA MET A 1 31.32 59.01 45.43
C MET A 1 30.02 58.35 45.04
N PRO A 2 30.00 57.37 44.13
CA PRO A 2 28.78 56.66 43.74
C PRO A 2 28.44 55.57 44.77
N ALA A 3 27.15 55.40 45.07
CA ALA A 3 26.64 54.25 45.80
C ALA A 3 26.42 53.10 44.81
N SER A 4 27.11 51.97 45.02
CA SER A 4 26.91 50.75 44.27
C SER A 4 25.56 50.13 44.64
N THR A 5 24.67 49.98 43.67
CA THR A 5 23.44 49.21 43.81
C THR A 5 23.78 47.74 43.57
N ASP A 6 23.95 46.98 44.65
CA ASP A 6 23.98 45.51 44.60
C ASP A 6 22.59 44.99 44.22
N CYS A 7 22.48 44.30 43.08
CA CYS A 7 21.28 43.53 42.72
C CYS A 7 21.45 42.10 43.26
N PRO A 8 20.49 41.54 44.02
CA PRO A 8 20.56 40.14 44.41
C PRO A 8 20.17 39.23 43.24
N ASP A 9 21.05 38.28 42.91
CA ASP A 9 20.76 37.17 42.01
C ASP A 9 19.60 36.32 42.55
N THR A 10 18.58 36.11 41.72
CA THR A 10 17.46 35.22 42.05
C THR A 10 17.82 33.78 41.64
N PRO A 11 17.87 32.80 42.56
CA PRO A 11 18.22 31.44 42.20
C PRO A 11 17.04 30.79 41.45
N THR A 12 17.25 30.52 40.15
CA THR A 12 16.30 29.73 39.35
C THR A 12 16.25 28.30 39.88
N PRO A 13 15.05 27.74 40.17
CA PRO A 13 14.96 26.48 40.87
C PRO A 13 15.16 25.28 39.91
N ARG A 14 16.14 24.43 40.22
CA ARG A 14 16.65 23.26 39.46
C ARG A 14 15.64 22.14 39.17
N TRP A 15 14.39 22.23 39.60
CA TRP A 15 13.39 21.17 39.39
C TRP A 15 12.77 21.18 37.98
N ARG A 16 12.85 22.32 37.27
CA ARG A 16 12.31 22.43 35.89
C ARG A 16 13.04 21.57 34.87
N THR A 17 14.33 21.27 35.08
CA THR A 17 15.13 20.48 34.13
C THR A 17 14.81 18.98 34.15
N LEU A 18 14.21 18.47 35.23
CA LEU A 18 13.81 17.05 35.32
C LEU A 18 12.35 16.80 34.95
N ALA A 19 11.52 17.84 34.95
CA ALA A 19 10.11 17.74 34.56
C ALA A 19 9.95 17.43 33.06
N ALA A 20 10.79 18.04 32.21
CA ALA A 20 10.73 17.85 30.76
C ALA A 20 10.97 16.40 30.30
N PRO A 21 12.04 15.68 30.71
CA PRO A 21 12.25 14.30 30.30
C PRO A 21 11.22 13.33 30.88
N ALA A 22 10.72 13.58 32.10
CA ALA A 22 9.70 12.74 32.73
C ALA A 22 8.36 12.83 32.00
N LEU A 23 7.96 14.03 31.56
CA LEU A 23 6.75 14.22 30.75
C LEU A 23 6.86 13.53 29.39
N LEU A 24 8.05 13.58 28.77
CA LEU A 24 8.33 12.93 27.49
C LEU A 24 8.27 11.41 27.59
N ALA A 25 8.86 10.82 28.64
CA ALA A 25 8.81 9.38 28.89
C ALA A 25 7.37 8.90 29.15
N LEU A 26 6.60 9.66 29.92
CA LEU A 26 5.18 9.37 30.15
C LEU A 26 4.38 9.49 28.84
N TRP A 27 4.71 10.46 27.99
CA TRP A 27 4.06 10.66 26.70
C TRP A 27 4.40 9.57 25.67
N LEU A 28 5.62 9.04 25.69
CA LEU A 28 6.02 7.89 24.87
C LEU A 28 5.37 6.59 25.36
N GLY A 29 5.25 6.41 26.67
CA GLY A 29 4.66 5.22 27.28
C GLY A 29 3.21 4.95 26.87
N TRP A 30 2.40 5.99 26.64
CA TRP A 30 1.00 5.84 26.21
C TRP A 30 0.80 5.94 24.69
N THR A 31 1.69 6.61 23.95
CA THR A 31 1.58 6.71 22.48
C THR A 31 2.04 5.46 21.75
N LEU A 32 3.08 4.78 22.23
CA LEU A 32 3.56 3.54 21.61
C LEU A 32 2.49 2.42 21.58
N PRO A 33 1.77 2.11 22.69
CA PRO A 33 0.73 1.10 22.69
C PRO A 33 -0.45 1.48 21.78
N ALA A 34 -0.82 2.77 21.74
CA ALA A 34 -1.87 3.27 20.87
C ALA A 34 -1.49 3.16 19.38
N LEU A 35 -0.24 3.46 19.04
CA LEU A 35 0.32 3.25 17.70
C LEU A 35 0.37 1.76 17.33
N TRP A 36 0.75 0.89 18.27
CA TRP A 36 0.76 -0.55 18.08
C TRP A 36 -0.65 -1.12 17.84
N ALA A 37 -1.65 -0.67 18.61
CA ALA A 37 -3.04 -1.08 18.42
C ALA A 37 -3.60 -0.60 17.07
N GLN A 38 -3.25 0.62 16.64
CA GLN A 38 -3.65 1.12 15.32
C GLN A 38 -2.93 0.42 14.16
N ALA A 39 -1.68 -0.01 14.36
CA ALA A 39 -0.96 -0.82 13.37
C ALA A 39 -1.56 -2.23 13.27
N ALA A 40 -1.89 -2.86 14.40
CA ALA A 40 -2.53 -4.17 14.43
C ALA A 40 -3.94 -4.15 13.81
N GLY A 41 -4.71 -3.08 14.02
CA GLY A 41 -6.04 -2.91 13.42
C GLY A 41 -6.03 -2.62 11.90
N ARG A 42 -4.86 -2.28 11.33
CA ARG A 42 -4.67 -2.06 9.89
C ARG A 42 -4.03 -3.24 9.17
N ALA A 43 -3.72 -4.33 9.87
CA ALA A 43 -3.37 -5.59 9.23
C ALA A 43 -4.67 -6.20 8.68
N THR A 44 -5.11 -5.74 7.51
CA THR A 44 -5.98 -6.54 6.65
C THR A 44 -5.33 -7.92 6.52
N PRO A 45 -6.09 -9.03 6.65
CA PRO A 45 -5.51 -10.35 6.47
C PRO A 45 -4.94 -10.40 5.07
N ALA A 46 -3.61 -10.42 4.97
CA ALA A 46 -2.93 -10.66 3.72
C ALA A 46 -3.42 -12.04 3.27
N SER A 47 -4.35 -12.07 2.33
CA SER A 47 -4.75 -13.33 1.72
C SER A 47 -3.48 -13.94 1.14
N ASP A 48 -3.09 -15.12 1.61
CA ASP A 48 -1.81 -15.83 1.38
C ASP A 48 -1.56 -16.27 -0.08
N TRP A 49 -2.13 -15.54 -1.04
CA TRP A 49 -1.93 -15.79 -2.45
C TRP A 49 -0.48 -15.56 -2.82
N ASN A 50 0.15 -16.61 -3.33
CA ASN A 50 1.45 -16.50 -3.98
C ASN A 50 1.32 -16.66 -5.50
N ALA A 51 2.35 -16.24 -6.23
CA ALA A 51 2.35 -16.28 -7.68
C ALA A 51 2.12 -17.70 -8.25
N GLY A 52 2.62 -18.74 -7.60
CA GLY A 52 2.44 -20.12 -8.02
C GLY A 52 0.99 -20.59 -7.92
N GLN A 53 0.32 -20.28 -6.82
CA GLN A 53 -1.10 -20.58 -6.62
C GLN A 53 -1.98 -19.85 -7.64
N ILE A 54 -1.63 -18.60 -7.96
CA ILE A 54 -2.32 -17.81 -8.97
C ILE A 54 -2.17 -18.45 -10.36
N LEU A 55 -0.93 -18.78 -10.74
CA LEU A 55 -0.65 -19.40 -12.03
C LEU A 55 -1.31 -20.78 -12.17
N ALA A 56 -1.41 -21.55 -11.10
CA ALA A 56 -2.09 -22.84 -11.08
C ALA A 56 -3.60 -22.75 -11.35
N GLN A 57 -4.22 -21.61 -11.08
CA GLN A 57 -5.66 -21.38 -11.33
C GLN A 57 -5.95 -20.80 -12.72
N LEU A 58 -4.91 -20.44 -13.47
CA LEU A 58 -5.07 -19.87 -14.79
C LEU A 58 -5.20 -20.97 -15.86
N PRO A 59 -6.14 -20.83 -16.82
CA PRO A 59 -6.20 -21.71 -17.97
C PRO A 59 -4.86 -21.72 -18.72
N PRO A 60 -4.35 -22.90 -19.14
CA PRO A 60 -3.06 -23.02 -19.80
C PRO A 60 -2.99 -22.22 -21.12
N GLY A 61 -4.13 -22.02 -21.79
CA GLY A 61 -4.22 -21.15 -22.96
C GLY A 61 -3.87 -19.69 -22.68
N LEU A 62 -4.22 -19.16 -21.50
CA LEU A 62 -3.90 -17.78 -21.13
C LEU A 62 -2.40 -17.60 -20.83
N LEU A 63 -1.77 -18.60 -20.20
CA LEU A 63 -0.32 -18.61 -20.03
C LEU A 63 0.39 -18.65 -21.39
N ALA A 64 -0.03 -19.52 -22.29
CA ALA A 64 0.56 -19.63 -23.63
C ALA A 64 0.46 -18.30 -24.42
N ASP A 65 -0.70 -17.64 -24.37
CA ASP A 65 -0.93 -16.35 -25.02
C ASP A 65 0.00 -15.25 -24.47
N SER A 66 0.29 -15.28 -23.15
CA SER A 66 1.20 -14.33 -22.51
C SER A 66 2.66 -14.45 -22.95
N GLY A 67 3.03 -15.57 -23.57
CA GLY A 67 4.37 -15.81 -24.12
C GLY A 67 4.70 -14.93 -25.34
N ARG A 68 3.69 -14.38 -26.02
CA ARG A 68 3.90 -13.54 -27.21
C ARG A 68 3.86 -12.05 -26.91
N GLN A 69 3.00 -11.66 -25.97
CA GLN A 69 2.77 -10.27 -25.60
C GLN A 69 2.24 -10.19 -24.17
N PRO A 70 2.46 -9.07 -23.46
CA PRO A 70 1.95 -8.95 -22.11
C PRO A 70 0.41 -8.90 -22.15
N LEU A 71 -0.20 -9.68 -21.27
CA LEU A 71 -1.64 -9.90 -21.20
C LEU A 71 -2.17 -9.34 -19.89
N LEU A 72 -3.21 -8.51 -19.94
CA LEU A 72 -3.96 -8.07 -18.77
C LEU A 72 -5.31 -8.79 -18.74
N LEU A 73 -5.50 -9.63 -17.73
CA LEU A 73 -6.81 -10.18 -17.37
C LEU A 73 -7.48 -9.22 -16.40
N ARG A 74 -8.66 -8.74 -16.79
CA ARG A 74 -9.48 -7.87 -15.95
C ARG A 74 -10.68 -8.64 -15.44
N SER A 75 -10.83 -8.69 -14.12
CA SER A 75 -12.02 -9.27 -13.49
C SER A 75 -13.21 -8.31 -13.58
N PRO A 76 -14.41 -8.79 -13.90
CA PRO A 76 -15.63 -7.98 -13.90
C PRO A 76 -16.12 -7.61 -12.49
N SER A 77 -15.59 -8.26 -11.43
CA SER A 77 -15.90 -7.92 -10.04
C SER A 77 -15.16 -6.65 -9.60
N SER A 78 -15.28 -5.56 -10.35
CA SER A 78 -14.78 -4.26 -9.90
C SER A 78 -15.64 -3.82 -8.73
N CYS A 79 -15.00 -3.55 -7.60
CA CYS A 79 -15.63 -2.79 -6.53
C CYS A 79 -16.11 -1.46 -7.14
N GLY A 80 -17.43 -1.24 -7.13
CA GLY A 80 -18.11 -0.21 -7.92
C GLY A 80 -17.82 1.24 -7.50
N CYS A 81 -16.76 1.47 -6.73
CA CYS A 81 -16.46 2.75 -6.07
C CYS A 81 -15.54 3.68 -6.89
N ALA A 82 -14.99 3.27 -8.03
CA ALA A 82 -14.11 4.15 -8.82
C ALA A 82 -14.19 3.89 -10.33
N SER A 83 -14.04 4.96 -11.11
CA SER A 83 -13.86 4.88 -12.56
C SER A 83 -12.63 4.04 -12.90
N ALA A 84 -12.76 3.17 -13.89
CA ALA A 84 -11.68 2.30 -14.35
C ALA A 84 -10.41 3.11 -14.68
N PRO A 85 -9.26 2.83 -14.04
CA PRO A 85 -8.02 3.55 -14.36
C PRO A 85 -7.55 3.25 -15.78
N ALA A 86 -6.78 4.19 -16.34
CA ALA A 86 -6.21 4.06 -17.68
C ALA A 86 -5.32 2.81 -17.78
N LEU A 87 -5.50 2.05 -18.86
CA LEU A 87 -4.77 0.82 -19.12
C LEU A 87 -3.31 1.12 -19.52
N PRO A 88 -2.34 0.29 -19.13
CA PRO A 88 -0.96 0.49 -19.57
C PRO A 88 -0.86 0.18 -21.08
N ALA A 89 -0.09 1.00 -21.79
CA ALA A 89 0.09 0.85 -23.24
C ALA A 89 0.80 -0.47 -23.58
N GLY A 90 0.42 -1.10 -24.69
CA GLY A 90 1.05 -2.32 -25.20
C GLY A 90 0.59 -3.62 -24.55
N LEU A 91 -0.41 -3.57 -23.66
CA LEU A 91 -1.05 -4.77 -23.09
C LEU A 91 -2.26 -5.20 -23.92
N SER A 92 -2.36 -6.50 -24.15
CA SER A 92 -3.60 -7.08 -24.64
C SER A 92 -4.56 -7.32 -23.47
N VAL A 93 -5.69 -6.61 -23.50
CA VAL A 93 -6.71 -6.70 -22.44
C VAL A 93 -7.70 -7.81 -22.79
N ARG A 94 -7.89 -8.73 -21.85
CA ARG A 94 -8.92 -9.77 -21.96
C ARG A 94 -9.84 -9.65 -20.76
N ALA A 95 -11.14 -9.59 -21.01
CA ALA A 95 -12.13 -9.84 -19.98
C ALA A 95 -11.92 -11.28 -19.50
N GLY A 96 -11.50 -11.42 -18.25
CA GLY A 96 -11.19 -12.71 -17.66
C GLY A 96 -12.22 -13.06 -16.61
N THR A 97 -12.60 -14.34 -16.57
CA THR A 97 -13.33 -14.97 -15.47
C THR A 97 -12.41 -15.88 -14.63
N PRO A 98 -11.16 -15.51 -14.28
CA PRO A 98 -10.52 -16.26 -13.22
C PRO A 98 -11.33 -16.01 -11.95
N SER A 99 -11.68 -17.07 -11.23
CA SER A 99 -12.33 -17.04 -9.90
C SER A 99 -11.44 -16.43 -8.82
N LEU A 100 -10.45 -15.64 -9.22
CA LEU A 100 -9.42 -15.06 -8.38
C LEU A 100 -9.89 -13.71 -7.83
N PRO A 101 -9.55 -13.37 -6.59
CA PRO A 101 -9.98 -12.13 -5.94
C PRO A 101 -9.17 -10.91 -6.38
N PHE A 102 -8.67 -10.88 -7.62
CA PHE A 102 -7.87 -9.79 -8.16
C PHE A 102 -8.62 -9.03 -9.25
N GLU A 103 -8.60 -7.71 -9.18
CA GLU A 103 -9.19 -6.86 -10.21
C GLU A 103 -8.37 -6.92 -11.50
N TRP A 104 -7.04 -6.80 -11.36
CA TRP A 104 -6.05 -6.85 -12.42
C TRP A 104 -5.10 -8.02 -12.22
N LEU A 105 -4.85 -8.75 -13.30
CA LEU A 105 -3.86 -9.81 -13.34
C LEU A 105 -3.05 -9.72 -14.63
N VAL A 106 -1.76 -9.48 -14.50
CA VAL A 106 -0.85 -9.23 -15.62
C VAL A 106 0.09 -10.40 -15.78
N LEU A 107 0.09 -10.98 -16.98
CA LEU A 107 0.97 -12.06 -17.38
C LEU A 107 1.90 -11.58 -18.49
N HIS A 108 3.15 -12.02 -18.44
CA HIS A 108 4.11 -11.79 -19.52
C HIS A 108 5.10 -12.94 -19.53
N GLU A 109 5.50 -13.45 -20.69
CA GLU A 109 6.47 -14.55 -20.79
C GLU A 109 6.10 -15.78 -19.95
N GLN A 110 4.80 -16.11 -19.88
CA GLN A 110 4.29 -17.24 -19.07
C GLN A 110 4.54 -17.11 -17.56
N ARG A 111 4.88 -15.92 -17.08
CA ARG A 111 5.02 -15.61 -15.65
C ARG A 111 4.00 -14.57 -15.20
N LEU A 112 3.71 -14.62 -13.91
CA LEU A 112 2.96 -13.55 -13.25
C LEU A 112 3.86 -12.32 -13.11
N VAL A 113 3.33 -11.16 -13.48
CA VAL A 113 3.99 -9.86 -13.29
C VAL A 113 3.33 -9.10 -12.16
N TYR A 114 1.99 -9.04 -12.18
CA TYR A 114 1.19 -8.33 -11.21
C TYR A 114 -0.14 -9.04 -10.97
N ALA A 115 -0.57 -9.12 -9.72
CA ALA A 115 -1.93 -9.48 -9.34
C ALA A 115 -2.38 -8.54 -8.22
N GLY A 116 -3.51 -7.85 -8.38
CA GLY A 116 -3.96 -6.92 -7.37
C GLY A 116 -5.06 -5.96 -7.83
N PRO A 117 -5.33 -4.91 -7.04
CA PRO A 117 -6.31 -3.89 -7.41
C PRO A 117 -5.78 -3.04 -8.57
N ALA A 118 -6.69 -2.41 -9.33
CA ALA A 118 -6.31 -1.45 -10.35
C ALA A 118 -5.84 -0.11 -9.75
N VAL A 119 -6.25 0.17 -8.51
CA VAL A 119 -5.93 1.36 -7.72
C VAL A 119 -5.22 0.93 -6.44
N LEU A 120 -4.03 1.47 -6.18
CA LEU A 120 -3.14 1.02 -5.10
C LEU A 120 -3.45 1.64 -3.73
N ALA A 121 -4.12 2.79 -3.69
CA ALA A 121 -4.44 3.47 -2.44
C ALA A 121 -5.77 4.21 -2.52
N PRO A 122 -6.65 4.10 -1.50
CA PRO A 122 -7.73 5.05 -1.32
C PRO A 122 -7.14 6.43 -1.04
N ALA A 123 -7.59 7.41 -1.80
CA ALA A 123 -7.17 8.79 -1.70
C ALA A 123 -7.65 9.42 -0.37
N CYS A 124 -6.83 9.42 0.68
CA CYS A 124 -6.99 10.40 1.76
C CYS A 124 -6.52 11.77 1.26
N GLY A 125 -7.32 12.43 0.41
CA GLY A 125 -7.12 13.85 0.03
C GLY A 125 -6.35 14.15 -1.27
N GLY A 126 -6.14 13.18 -2.16
CA GLY A 126 -5.47 13.43 -3.45
C GLY A 126 -5.61 12.27 -4.42
N SER A 127 -5.66 12.56 -5.73
CA SER A 127 -5.99 11.66 -6.84
C SER A 127 -5.55 10.19 -6.64
N PRO A 128 -6.42 9.20 -6.88
CA PRO A 128 -6.11 7.78 -6.67
C PRO A 128 -4.88 7.35 -7.49
N LEU A 129 -3.96 6.63 -6.85
CA LEU A 129 -2.76 6.09 -7.51
C LEU A 129 -3.12 4.84 -8.31
N ALA A 130 -3.09 4.94 -9.64
CA ALA A 130 -3.33 3.81 -10.52
C ALA A 130 -2.12 2.85 -10.55
N ALA A 131 -2.39 1.54 -10.56
CA ALA A 131 -1.38 0.49 -10.70
C ALA A 131 -0.67 0.51 -12.07
N THR A 132 -1.17 1.30 -13.03
CA THR A 132 -0.66 1.42 -14.41
C THR A 132 0.84 1.72 -14.46
N HIS A 133 1.32 2.66 -13.66
CA HIS A 133 2.74 3.03 -13.63
C HIS A 133 3.59 1.89 -13.07
N LEU A 134 3.13 1.22 -12.01
CA LEU A 134 3.80 0.08 -11.41
C LEU A 134 3.92 -1.07 -12.42
N VAL A 135 2.81 -1.45 -13.06
CA VAL A 135 2.80 -2.50 -14.09
C VAL A 135 3.75 -2.17 -15.23
N THR A 136 3.77 -0.92 -15.70
CA THR A 136 4.67 -0.47 -16.78
C THR A 136 6.15 -0.59 -16.38
N GLN A 137 6.48 -0.38 -15.11
CA GLN A 137 7.84 -0.60 -14.61
C GLN A 137 8.17 -2.08 -14.49
N LEU A 138 7.25 -2.89 -13.95
CA LEU A 138 7.42 -4.33 -13.80
C LEU A 138 7.58 -5.05 -15.15
N LEU A 139 6.94 -4.54 -16.22
CA LEU A 139 7.08 -5.07 -17.58
C LEU A 139 8.42 -4.68 -18.25
N ARG A 140 9.06 -3.59 -17.81
CA ARG A 140 10.35 -3.15 -18.39
C ARG A 140 11.55 -3.94 -17.88
N GLY A 141 11.38 -4.80 -16.87
CA GLY A 141 12.47 -5.55 -16.27
C GLY A 141 12.07 -6.95 -15.78
N ALA A 142 13.06 -7.74 -15.41
CA ALA A 142 12.86 -9.04 -14.75
C ALA A 142 12.65 -8.85 -13.25
N HIS A 143 11.52 -8.24 -12.86
CA HIS A 143 11.16 -8.06 -11.47
C HIS A 143 10.41 -9.28 -10.91
N ALA A 144 10.50 -9.47 -9.60
CA ALA A 144 9.69 -10.45 -8.89
C ALA A 144 8.19 -10.15 -9.07
N PRO A 145 7.32 -11.18 -9.10
CA PRO A 145 5.88 -10.99 -9.20
C PRO A 145 5.37 -10.20 -8.00
N VAL A 146 4.58 -9.17 -8.27
CA VAL A 146 3.92 -8.39 -7.22
C VAL A 146 2.50 -8.89 -7.05
N VAL A 147 2.17 -9.37 -5.85
CA VAL A 147 0.82 -9.82 -5.47
C VAL A 147 0.33 -8.93 -4.34
N LEU A 148 -0.73 -8.17 -4.60
CA LEU A 148 -1.40 -7.30 -3.65
C LEU A 148 -2.79 -7.87 -3.40
N SER A 149 -2.95 -8.47 -2.22
CA SER A 149 -4.18 -9.12 -1.78
C SER A 149 -5.18 -8.15 -1.13
N ASP A 150 -4.93 -6.85 -1.21
CA ASP A 150 -5.79 -5.84 -0.60
C ASP A 150 -7.18 -5.90 -1.22
N HIS A 151 -8.13 -6.36 -0.41
CA HIS A 151 -9.54 -6.35 -0.75
C HIS A 151 -9.97 -4.90 -0.79
N CYS A 152 -10.54 -4.46 -1.91
CA CYS A 152 -11.12 -3.13 -2.01
C CYS A 152 -12.13 -2.96 -0.84
N PRO A 153 -11.92 -2.01 0.07
CA PRO A 153 -12.95 -1.69 1.05
C PRO A 153 -14.04 -0.94 0.30
N CYS A 154 -15.05 -1.66 -0.20
CA CYS A 154 -16.33 -1.04 -0.52
C CYS A 154 -16.91 -0.49 0.78
N HIS A 155 -16.69 0.78 1.08
CA HIS A 155 -17.50 1.45 2.08
C HIS A 155 -18.93 1.51 1.54
N LYS A 156 -19.79 0.65 2.10
CA LYS A 156 -21.24 0.89 2.11
C LYS A 156 -21.46 2.20 2.87
N GLU A 157 -21.88 3.24 2.17
CA GLU A 157 -22.73 4.28 2.78
C GLU A 157 -24.13 3.71 3.02
#